data_AF-A0A6B3I4Z2-F1
#
_entry.id   AF-A0A6B3I4Z2-F1
#
_cell.length_a   1.000
_cell.length_b   1.000
_cell.length_c   1.000
_cell.angle_alpha   90.00
_cell.angle_beta   90.00
_cell.angle_gamma   90.00
#
_symmetry.space_group_name_H-M   'P 1'
#
loop_
_entity.id
_entity.type
_entity.pdbx_description
1 polymer ?
#
loop_
_entity_poly.entity_id
_entity_poly.type
_entity_poly.pdbx_seq_one_letter_code
_entity_poly.pdbx_strand_id
1 'polypeptide(L)'
;MNGPEITLEVAPELRLFVSHERRGGPTRLTTDGASTLGHVIESLGVPLTEAGTLLVNGEPVPRSHVPGPGEHIDVRGIERPQQLPGAPLRFLLDVHLGTLARRLRLLGVDAAYESEDIGDPALAALSARERRVLLSRDRGLLRRRELWAGAYVYSDRPQEQLRDVLGRFAPR
;
A
#
# COMPACT_ATOMS: atom_id res chain seq x y z
N MET A 1 -28.29 -16.82 4.82
CA MET A 1 -27.77 -17.08 3.46
C MET A 1 -26.27 -16.90 3.53
N ASN A 2 -25.48 -17.89 3.10
CA ASN A 2 -24.04 -17.70 2.95
C ASN A 2 -23.84 -16.71 1.81
N GLY A 3 -22.99 -15.69 2.01
CA GLY A 3 -22.72 -14.73 0.94
C GLY A 3 -21.92 -15.34 -0.21
N PRO A 4 -21.60 -14.57 -1.25
CA PRO A 4 -20.96 -15.09 -2.45
C PRO A 4 -19.56 -15.64 -2.14
N GLU A 5 -19.28 -16.85 -2.62
CA GLU A 5 -17.93 -17.43 -2.61
C GLU A 5 -17.13 -16.91 -3.81
N ILE A 6 -15.91 -16.44 -3.55
CA ILE A 6 -14.97 -15.99 -4.57
C ILE A 6 -13.62 -16.69 -4.40
N THR A 7 -12.81 -16.67 -5.46
CA THR A 7 -11.40 -17.06 -5.39
C THR A 7 -10.53 -15.82 -5.52
N LEU A 8 -9.59 -15.61 -4.61
CA LEU A 8 -8.71 -14.44 -4.61
C LEU A 8 -7.24 -14.86 -4.61
N GLU A 9 -6.45 -14.27 -5.50
CA GLU A 9 -5.00 -14.38 -5.55
C GLU A 9 -4.36 -12.99 -5.38
N VAL A 10 -3.28 -12.93 -4.59
CA VAL A 10 -2.48 -11.72 -4.42
C VAL A 10 -1.11 -11.90 -5.06
N ALA A 11 -0.60 -10.85 -5.68
CA ALA A 11 0.75 -10.83 -6.23
C ALA A 11 1.81 -11.22 -5.18
N PRO A 12 2.93 -11.85 -5.58
CA PRO A 12 3.95 -12.34 -4.65
C PRO A 12 4.42 -11.30 -3.62
N GLU A 13 4.62 -10.06 -4.06
CA GLU A 13 5.02 -8.93 -3.23
C GLU A 13 3.95 -8.45 -2.24
N LEU A 14 2.70 -8.89 -2.37
CA LEU A 14 1.63 -8.58 -1.41
C LEU A 14 1.42 -9.70 -0.38
N ARG A 15 2.05 -10.86 -0.58
CA ARG A 15 1.88 -12.04 0.30
C ARG A 15 2.35 -11.80 1.73
N LEU A 16 3.29 -10.87 1.97
CA LEU A 16 3.68 -10.49 3.33
C LEU A 16 2.52 -9.89 4.14
N PHE A 17 1.53 -9.31 3.46
CA PHE A 17 0.40 -8.67 4.12
C PHE A 17 -0.65 -9.69 4.57
N VAL A 18 -0.91 -10.71 3.77
CA VAL A 18 -1.95 -11.70 4.10
C VAL A 18 -1.48 -12.70 5.15
N SER A 19 -2.45 -13.38 5.79
CA SER A 19 -2.18 -14.48 6.73
C SER A 19 -1.37 -15.58 6.06
N HIS A 20 -0.61 -16.35 6.85
CA HIS A 20 0.29 -17.39 6.34
C HIS A 20 -0.42 -18.38 5.41
N GLU A 21 -1.64 -18.78 5.76
CA GLU A 21 -2.49 -19.70 4.98
C GLU A 21 -2.79 -19.22 3.56
N ARG A 22 -2.80 -17.91 3.34
CA ARG A 22 -3.17 -17.26 2.08
C ARG A 22 -1.96 -16.92 1.20
N ARG A 23 -0.74 -17.25 1.63
CA ARG A 23 0.50 -16.98 0.87
C ARG A 23 0.79 -18.02 -0.21
N GLY A 24 0.13 -19.18 -0.14
CA GLY A 24 0.41 -20.34 -0.99
C GLY A 24 -0.21 -20.32 -2.39
N GLY A 25 -1.13 -19.38 -2.67
CA GLY A 25 -1.83 -19.32 -3.96
C GLY A 25 -3.28 -18.84 -3.82
N PRO A 26 -4.12 -19.12 -4.82
CA PRO A 26 -5.54 -18.74 -4.82
C PRO A 26 -6.26 -19.24 -3.58
N THR A 27 -6.96 -18.35 -2.88
CA THR A 27 -7.70 -18.64 -1.65
C THR A 27 -9.18 -18.45 -1.89
N ARG A 28 -10.01 -19.44 -1.50
CA ARG A 28 -11.47 -19.28 -1.47
C ARG A 28 -11.91 -18.51 -0.24
N LEU A 29 -12.82 -17.57 -0.41
CA LEU A 29 -13.40 -16.81 0.69
C LEU A 29 -14.88 -16.49 0.43
N THR A 30 -15.67 -16.48 1.50
CA THR A 30 -17.06 -16.03 1.48
C THR A 30 -17.10 -14.55 1.81
N THR A 31 -17.68 -13.75 0.92
CA THR A 31 -17.95 -12.33 1.15
C THR A 31 -19.33 -12.14 1.79
N ASP A 32 -19.64 -10.95 2.25
CA ASP A 32 -20.98 -10.58 2.77
C ASP A 32 -21.98 -10.21 1.66
N GLY A 33 -21.53 -10.16 0.39
CA GLY A 33 -22.33 -9.76 -0.76
C GLY A 33 -22.57 -8.25 -0.90
N ALA A 34 -21.94 -7.42 -0.08
CA ALA A 34 -22.08 -5.97 -0.09
C ALA A 34 -20.74 -5.21 -0.01
N SER A 35 -19.72 -5.82 0.57
CA SER A 35 -18.38 -5.28 0.69
C SER A 35 -17.72 -5.16 -0.68
N THR A 36 -17.17 -3.99 -0.95
CA THR A 36 -16.38 -3.75 -2.16
C THR A 36 -15.03 -4.48 -2.09
N LEU A 37 -14.39 -4.69 -3.23
CA LEU A 37 -13.04 -5.27 -3.31
C LEU A 37 -12.04 -4.52 -2.45
N GLY A 38 -12.11 -3.19 -2.40
CA GLY A 38 -11.27 -2.38 -1.51
C GLY A 38 -11.39 -2.83 -0.04
N HIS A 39 -12.62 -2.98 0.46
CA HIS A 39 -12.87 -3.44 1.83
C HIS A 39 -12.40 -4.88 2.05
N VAL A 40 -12.66 -5.77 1.08
CA VAL A 40 -12.19 -7.17 1.14
C VAL A 40 -10.66 -7.19 1.24
N ILE A 41 -9.94 -6.47 0.38
CA ILE A 41 -8.47 -6.40 0.35
C ILE A 41 -7.91 -5.86 1.67
N GLU A 42 -8.50 -4.79 2.22
CA GLU A 42 -8.08 -4.24 3.51
C GLU A 42 -8.33 -5.21 4.67
N SER A 43 -9.42 -5.98 4.63
CA SER A 43 -9.73 -7.01 5.62
C SER A 43 -8.75 -8.19 5.57
N LEU A 44 -8.17 -8.48 4.40
CA LEU A 44 -7.04 -9.42 4.24
C LEU A 44 -5.73 -8.82 4.77
N GLY A 45 -5.74 -7.52 5.06
CA GLY A 45 -4.67 -6.74 5.64
C GLY A 45 -3.82 -5.97 4.63
N VAL A 46 -4.00 -6.17 3.32
CA VAL A 46 -3.23 -5.47 2.29
C VAL A 46 -3.61 -3.99 2.33
N PRO A 47 -2.67 -3.06 2.62
CA PRO A 47 -2.98 -1.64 2.54
C PRO A 47 -3.34 -1.26 1.10
N LEU A 48 -4.37 -0.42 0.91
CA LEU A 48 -4.74 0.04 -0.43
C LEU A 48 -3.67 0.93 -1.08
N THR A 49 -2.66 1.36 -0.33
CA THR A 49 -1.47 2.01 -0.87
C THR A 49 -0.56 1.05 -1.64
N GLU A 50 -0.71 -0.25 -1.42
CA GLU A 50 0.09 -1.33 -2.04
C GLU A 50 -0.71 -2.14 -3.08
N ALA A 51 -2.03 -2.11 -3.00
CA ALA A 51 -2.90 -2.73 -4.00
C ALA A 51 -2.96 -1.86 -5.27
N GLY A 52 -2.36 -2.38 -6.35
CA GLY A 52 -2.41 -1.81 -7.70
C GLY A 52 -3.70 -2.20 -8.43
N THR A 53 -3.56 -2.66 -9.67
CA THR A 53 -4.69 -3.07 -10.50
C THR A 53 -5.42 -4.27 -9.90
N LEU A 54 -6.75 -4.19 -9.85
CA LEU A 54 -7.61 -5.29 -9.45
C LEU A 54 -8.24 -5.87 -10.70
N LEU A 55 -8.19 -7.19 -10.85
CA LEU A 55 -8.82 -7.89 -11.98
C LEU A 55 -9.93 -8.79 -11.47
N VAL A 56 -11.04 -8.85 -12.21
CA VAL A 56 -12.10 -9.86 -12.08
C VAL A 56 -12.09 -10.67 -13.37
N ASN A 57 -11.79 -11.96 -13.27
CA ASN A 57 -11.72 -12.87 -14.41
C ASN A 57 -10.79 -12.34 -15.55
N GLY A 58 -9.72 -11.65 -15.17
CA GLY A 58 -8.76 -11.04 -16.10
C GLY A 58 -9.04 -9.59 -16.50
N GLU A 59 -10.23 -9.05 -16.20
CA GLU A 59 -10.62 -7.69 -16.59
C GLU A 59 -10.43 -6.68 -15.46
N PRO A 60 -9.83 -5.50 -15.72
CA PRO A 60 -9.64 -4.46 -14.70
C PRO A 60 -10.96 -3.92 -14.13
N VAL A 61 -11.04 -3.84 -12.80
CA VAL A 61 -12.19 -3.30 -12.09
C VAL A 61 -11.80 -2.25 -11.05
N PRO A 62 -12.69 -1.30 -10.72
CA PRO A 62 -12.44 -0.36 -9.63
C PRO A 62 -12.50 -1.05 -8.26
N ARG A 63 -11.87 -0.43 -7.25
CA ARG A 63 -11.95 -0.85 -5.83
C ARG A 63 -13.38 -0.88 -5.27
N SER A 64 -14.31 -0.20 -5.93
CA SER A 64 -15.74 -0.16 -5.59
C SER A 64 -16.54 -1.36 -6.13
N HIS A 65 -15.93 -2.24 -6.94
CA HIS A 65 -16.58 -3.47 -7.40
C HIS A 65 -17.00 -4.34 -6.22
N VAL A 66 -18.23 -4.85 -6.22
CA VAL A 66 -18.73 -5.79 -5.22
C VAL A 66 -18.66 -7.19 -5.83
N PRO A 67 -17.87 -8.12 -5.28
CA PRO A 67 -17.66 -9.42 -5.91
C PRO A 67 -18.91 -10.29 -5.98
N GLY A 68 -19.12 -10.89 -7.15
CA GLY A 68 -20.18 -11.87 -7.42
C GLY A 68 -19.74 -13.31 -7.12
N PRO A 69 -20.70 -14.25 -7.02
CA PRO A 69 -20.39 -15.66 -6.78
C PRO A 69 -19.58 -16.26 -7.93
N GLY A 70 -18.50 -16.98 -7.59
CA GLY A 70 -17.63 -17.67 -8.54
C GLY A 70 -16.59 -16.80 -9.23
N GLU A 71 -16.51 -15.50 -8.92
CA GLU A 71 -15.52 -14.61 -9.51
C GLU A 71 -14.09 -14.97 -9.06
N HIS A 72 -13.15 -14.89 -10.01
CA HIS A 72 -11.72 -14.95 -9.75
C HIS A 72 -11.14 -13.53 -9.65
N ILE A 73 -10.56 -13.21 -8.50
CA ILE A 73 -10.01 -11.89 -8.20
C ILE A 73 -8.48 -11.96 -8.18
N ASP A 74 -7.83 -11.13 -8.98
CA ASP A 74 -6.38 -10.95 -8.93
C ASP A 74 -6.04 -9.56 -8.39
N VAL A 75 -5.31 -9.52 -7.27
CA VAL A 75 -4.80 -8.29 -6.67
C VAL A 75 -3.35 -8.12 -7.07
N ARG A 76 -3.08 -7.20 -8.01
CA ARG A 76 -1.71 -6.87 -8.44
C ARG A 76 -1.04 -5.89 -7.48
N GLY A 77 0.28 -5.95 -7.38
CA GLY A 77 1.04 -4.90 -6.71
C GLY A 77 1.04 -3.60 -7.52
N ILE A 78 1.55 -2.53 -6.90
CA ILE A 78 1.75 -1.25 -7.57
C ILE A 78 2.74 -1.40 -8.73
N GLU A 79 2.36 -0.89 -9.90
CA GLU A 79 3.25 -0.78 -11.06
C GLU A 79 4.40 0.20 -10.75
N ARG A 80 5.63 -0.18 -11.12
CA ARG A 80 6.84 0.59 -10.86
C ARG A 80 7.48 1.06 -12.17
N PRO A 81 7.89 2.33 -12.28
CA PRO A 81 7.78 3.39 -11.27
C PRO A 81 6.33 3.90 -11.13
N GLN A 82 5.87 4.00 -9.89
CA GLN A 82 4.56 4.52 -9.50
C GLN A 82 4.49 6.01 -9.84
N GLN A 83 3.57 6.36 -10.73
CA GLN A 83 3.31 7.75 -11.12
C GLN A 83 2.33 8.38 -10.13
N LEU A 84 2.73 9.48 -9.49
CA LEU A 84 1.87 10.29 -8.62
C LEU A 84 1.83 11.74 -9.14
N PRO A 85 0.65 12.38 -9.16
CA PRO A 85 0.53 13.75 -9.66
C PRO A 85 1.17 14.76 -8.68
N GLY A 86 2.04 15.64 -9.20
CA GLY A 86 2.62 16.75 -8.43
C GLY A 86 4.14 16.69 -8.24
N ALA A 87 4.89 16.60 -9.34
CA ALA A 87 6.36 16.62 -9.29
C ALA A 87 6.91 17.99 -8.84
N PRO A 88 8.04 18.02 -8.10
CA PRO A 88 8.78 16.87 -7.58
C PRO A 88 8.08 16.21 -6.38
N LEU A 89 8.22 14.88 -6.26
CA LEU A 89 7.63 14.15 -5.14
C LEU A 89 8.35 14.50 -3.84
N ARG A 90 7.57 14.77 -2.81
CA ARG A 90 8.03 15.02 -1.45
C ARG A 90 7.64 13.84 -0.58
N PHE A 91 8.51 13.43 0.33
CA PHE A 91 8.29 12.32 1.23
C PHE A 91 8.12 12.80 2.66
N LEU A 92 7.28 12.10 3.42
CA LEU A 92 7.24 12.16 4.87
C LEU A 92 7.50 10.74 5.37
N LEU A 93 8.48 10.57 6.23
CA LEU A 93 8.88 9.27 6.75
C LEU A 93 8.47 9.15 8.22
N ASP A 94 8.00 7.97 8.58
CA ASP A 94 7.83 7.51 9.96
C ASP A 94 9.14 7.69 10.77
N VAL A 95 9.01 7.94 12.08
CA VAL A 95 10.12 8.14 13.03
C VAL A 95 11.18 7.02 12.96
N HIS A 96 10.78 5.79 12.65
CA HIS A 96 11.68 4.64 12.54
C HIS A 96 12.51 4.62 11.25
N LEU A 97 12.27 5.54 10.31
CA LEU A 97 12.90 5.58 8.99
C LEU A 97 13.87 6.76 8.84
N GLY A 98 14.37 7.32 9.95
CA GLY A 98 15.32 8.45 9.93
C GLY A 98 16.59 8.20 9.09
N THR A 99 17.12 6.97 9.08
CA THR A 99 18.28 6.63 8.22
C THR A 99 17.95 6.73 6.73
N LEU A 100 16.76 6.28 6.33
CA LEU A 100 16.28 6.39 4.96
C LEU A 100 16.06 7.87 4.59
N ALA A 101 15.44 8.66 5.47
CA ALA A 101 15.23 10.09 5.26
C ALA A 101 16.54 10.83 5.00
N ARG A 102 17.58 10.57 5.81
CA ARG A 102 18.91 11.17 5.63
C ARG A 102 19.53 10.79 4.28
N ARG A 103 19.39 9.52 3.86
CA ARG A 103 19.93 9.05 2.57
C ARG A 103 19.22 9.65 1.38
N LEU A 104 17.89 9.80 1.43
CA LEU A 104 17.11 10.49 0.40
C LEU A 104 17.55 11.96 0.26
N ARG A 105 17.74 12.67 1.39
CA ARG A 105 18.23 14.06 1.39
C ARG A 105 19.62 14.20 0.77
N LEU A 106 20.53 13.25 1.01
CA LEU A 106 21.86 13.25 0.37
C LEU A 106 21.80 13.14 -1.16
N LEU A 107 20.72 12.58 -1.69
CA LEU A 107 20.46 12.48 -3.13
C LEU A 107 19.63 13.66 -3.67
N GLY A 108 19.36 14.69 -2.86
CA GLY A 108 18.57 15.86 -3.25
C GLY A 108 17.05 15.66 -3.20
N VAL A 109 16.57 14.52 -2.68
CA VAL A 109 15.13 14.25 -2.56
C VAL A 109 14.56 14.96 -1.32
N ASP A 110 13.45 15.69 -1.49
CA ASP A 110 12.71 16.29 -0.38
C ASP A 110 12.08 15.20 0.49
N ALA A 111 12.70 14.94 1.64
CA ALA A 111 12.26 13.94 2.60
C ALA A 111 12.18 14.58 3.99
N ALA A 112 10.98 14.69 4.55
CA ALA A 112 10.75 15.07 5.94
C ALA A 112 10.68 13.81 6.82
N TYR A 113 11.08 13.93 8.09
CA TYR A 113 10.79 12.94 9.13
C TYR A 113 10.73 13.71 10.45
N GLU A 114 9.81 13.34 11.33
CA GLU A 114 9.71 13.91 12.67
C GLU A 114 10.54 13.08 13.65
N SER A 115 11.37 13.74 14.46
CA SER A 115 12.13 13.07 15.51
C SER A 115 11.29 12.77 16.75
N GLU A 116 10.22 13.54 16.96
CA GLU A 116 9.23 13.29 18.00
C GLU A 116 8.09 12.45 17.42
N ASP A 117 7.62 11.46 18.19
CA ASP A 117 6.45 10.67 17.80
C ASP A 117 5.18 11.50 18.03
N ILE A 118 4.71 12.13 16.96
CA ILE A 118 3.45 12.89 16.94
C ILE A 118 2.22 11.97 16.81
N GLY A 119 2.43 10.66 16.68
CA GLY A 119 1.39 9.64 16.51
C GLY A 119 0.85 9.54 15.08
N ASP A 120 0.41 8.33 14.73
CA ASP A 120 -0.14 7.99 13.42
C ASP A 120 -1.20 8.97 12.87
N PRO A 121 -2.21 9.43 13.65
CA PRO A 121 -3.22 10.34 13.11
C PRO A 121 -2.62 11.67 12.67
N ALA A 122 -1.70 12.24 13.48
CA ALA A 122 -1.08 13.51 13.18
C ALA A 122 -0.12 13.39 12.00
N LEU A 123 0.64 12.29 11.92
CA LEU A 123 1.56 12.03 10.82
C LEU A 123 0.82 11.85 9.48
N ALA A 124 -0.31 11.11 9.48
CA ALA A 124 -1.16 10.97 8.31
C ALA A 124 -1.75 12.32 7.86
N ALA A 125 -2.30 13.10 8.80
CA ALA A 125 -2.85 14.42 8.52
C ALA A 125 -1.79 15.40 7.99
N LEU A 126 -0.57 15.37 8.55
CA LEU A 126 0.57 16.17 8.08
C LEU A 126 0.95 15.79 6.64
N SER A 127 1.07 14.49 6.36
CA SER A 127 1.39 14.00 5.01
C SER A 127 0.37 14.48 3.97
N ALA A 128 -0.91 14.47 4.33
CA ALA A 128 -2.00 14.89 3.47
C ALA A 128 -1.99 16.40 3.24
N ARG A 129 -1.89 17.18 4.32
CA ARG A 129 -1.84 18.65 4.29
C ARG A 129 -0.69 19.16 3.43
N GLU A 130 0.47 18.51 3.53
CA GLU A 130 1.66 18.90 2.78
C GLU A 130 1.80 18.17 1.45
N ARG A 131 0.85 17.30 1.08
CA ARG A 131 0.94 16.45 -0.12
C ARG A 131 2.31 15.76 -0.23
N ARG A 132 2.69 15.06 0.84
CA ARG A 132 3.88 14.23 0.94
C ARG A 132 3.48 12.77 0.87
N VAL A 133 4.24 11.96 0.14
CA VAL A 133 4.10 10.51 0.14
C VAL A 133 4.57 10.00 1.50
N LEU A 134 3.66 9.39 2.27
CA LEU A 134 3.98 8.82 3.56
C LEU A 134 4.68 7.47 3.42
N LEU A 135 5.91 7.35 3.92
CA LEU A 135 6.65 6.09 3.95
C LEU A 135 6.61 5.52 5.38
N SER A 136 6.17 4.28 5.52
CA SER A 136 6.16 3.59 6.82
C SER A 136 6.29 2.07 6.67
N ARG A 137 6.72 1.42 7.75
CA ARG A 137 6.66 -0.04 7.94
C ARG A 137 5.41 -0.48 8.72
N ASP A 138 4.58 0.46 9.14
CA ASP A 138 3.31 0.20 9.80
C ASP A 138 2.16 0.21 8.79
N ARG A 139 1.45 -0.92 8.73
CA ARG A 139 0.27 -1.12 7.88
C ARG A 139 -0.96 -0.41 8.45
N GLY A 140 -1.03 -0.23 9.77
CA GLY A 140 -2.08 0.54 10.43
C GLY A 140 -2.08 1.97 9.94
N LEU A 141 -0.91 2.60 9.94
CA LEU A 141 -0.71 3.95 9.41
C LEU A 141 -1.11 4.07 7.93
N LEU A 142 -0.72 3.10 7.08
CA LEU A 142 -1.01 3.12 5.64
C LEU A 142 -2.47 2.78 5.26
N ARG A 143 -3.31 2.36 6.22
CA ARG A 143 -4.75 2.13 6.02
C ARG A 143 -5.60 3.34 6.38
N ARG A 144 -4.99 4.46 6.75
CA ARG A 144 -5.71 5.69 7.09
C ARG A 144 -6.29 6.36 5.86
N ARG A 145 -7.53 6.86 5.98
CA ARG A 145 -8.31 7.43 4.87
C ARG A 145 -7.85 8.84 4.51
N GLU A 146 -7.19 9.52 5.43
CA GLU A 146 -6.71 10.88 5.28
C GLU A 146 -5.48 10.98 4.39
N LEU A 147 -4.79 9.87 4.10
CA LEU A 147 -3.57 9.86 3.30
C LEU A 147 -3.82 10.37 1.89
N TRP A 148 -2.98 11.32 1.46
CA TRP A 148 -2.91 11.71 0.06
C TRP A 148 -2.25 10.61 -0.79
N ALA A 149 -1.09 10.11 -0.32
CA ALA A 149 -0.38 8.98 -0.90
C ALA A 149 0.48 8.33 0.19
N GLY A 150 0.74 7.03 0.06
CA GLY A 150 1.62 6.30 0.99
C GLY A 150 2.29 5.10 0.32
N ALA A 151 3.31 4.58 1.00
CA ALA A 151 4.03 3.39 0.58
C ALA A 151 4.60 2.62 1.75
N TYR A 152 4.45 1.30 1.69
CA TYR A 152 5.08 0.36 2.59
C TYR A 152 6.58 0.22 2.28
N VAL A 153 7.41 0.30 3.31
CA VAL A 153 8.86 0.08 3.19
C VAL A 153 9.18 -1.38 3.50
N TYR A 154 9.49 -2.16 2.46
CA TYR A 154 9.53 -3.62 2.57
C TYR A 154 10.67 -4.16 3.44
N SER A 155 11.85 -3.55 3.36
CA SER A 155 13.05 -4.02 4.08
C SER A 155 13.32 -3.24 5.36
N ASP A 156 13.92 -3.89 6.35
CA ASP A 156 14.52 -3.26 7.53
C ASP A 156 15.96 -2.80 7.27
N ARG A 157 16.58 -3.25 6.16
CA ARG A 157 17.96 -2.92 5.80
C ARG A 157 18.02 -1.58 5.07
N PRO A 158 18.75 -0.58 5.59
CA PRO A 158 18.75 0.76 5.00
C PRO A 158 19.13 0.84 3.52
N GLN A 159 20.01 -0.04 3.02
CA GLN A 159 20.38 -0.04 1.59
C GLN A 159 19.24 -0.55 0.71
N GLU A 160 18.51 -1.56 1.18
CA GLU A 160 17.37 -2.13 0.45
C GLU A 160 16.19 -1.15 0.48
N GLN A 161 15.94 -0.48 1.62
CA GLN A 161 14.94 0.58 1.74
C GLN A 161 15.12 1.69 0.70
N LEU A 162 16.35 2.19 0.56
CA LEU A 162 16.65 3.26 -0.39
C LEU A 162 16.42 2.80 -1.83
N ARG A 163 16.90 1.61 -2.20
CA ARG A 163 16.70 1.04 -3.54
C ARG A 163 15.22 0.82 -3.85
N ASP A 164 14.47 0.31 -2.88
CA ASP A 164 13.04 0.06 -3.02
C ASP A 164 12.27 1.37 -3.28
N VAL A 165 12.51 2.42 -2.48
CA VAL A 165 11.84 3.72 -2.62
C VAL A 165 12.22 4.42 -3.93
N LEU A 166 13.51 4.43 -4.30
CA LEU A 166 13.95 5.03 -5.55
C LEU A 166 13.44 4.26 -6.77
N GLY A 167 13.42 2.93 -6.72
CA GLY A 167 12.86 2.09 -7.78
C GLY A 167 11.35 2.20 -7.89
N ARG A 168 10.64 2.44 -6.78
CA ARG A 168 9.19 2.66 -6.77
C ARG A 168 8.82 4.03 -7.32
N PHE A 169 9.50 5.11 -6.95
CA PHE A 169 9.02 6.46 -7.25
C PHE A 169 9.84 7.20 -8.31
N ALA A 170 11.08 6.79 -8.58
CA ALA A 170 12.01 7.49 -9.47
C ALA A 170 11.95 9.03 -9.31
N PRO A 171 12.12 9.57 -8.08
CA PRO A 171 11.99 11.00 -7.84
C PRO A 171 13.03 11.77 -8.67
N ARG A 172 12.58 12.82 -9.35
CA ARG A 172 13.41 13.70 -10.19
C ARG A 172 13.99 14.85 -9.39
#